data_AF-H6N3Q9-F1
#
_entry.id   AF-H6N3Q9-F1
#
_cell.length_a   1.000
_cell.length_b   1.000
_cell.length_c   1.000
_cell.angle_alpha   90.00
_cell.angle_beta   90.00
_cell.angle_gamma   90.00
#
_symmetry.space_group_name_H-M   'P 1'
#
loop_
_entity.id
_entity.type
_entity.pdbx_description
1 polymer ?
#
loop_
_entity_poly.entity_id
_entity_poly.type
_entity_poly.pdbx_seq_one_letter_code
_entity_poly.pdbx_strand_id
1 'polypeptide(L)'
;MYIPPTTLAVNGLTELAFGVLTGWVYGATKATPETIRSLGVRAPDRIRQWHLELMMQGAFTVACNLAVPNAPRLVTTALAVGAWSSPSAFLPLAFKPELEDSSAFRAATVAANLATTVGYVGMVVTAYKRHRAHHEAAIGT
;
A
#
# COMPACT_ATOMS: atom_id res chain seq x y z
N MET A 1 -11.80 27.00 9.01
CA MET A 1 -12.52 26.19 8.00
C MET A 1 -12.02 24.76 8.13
N TYR A 2 -12.87 23.83 8.57
CA TYR A 2 -12.52 22.42 8.70
C TYR A 2 -12.70 21.74 7.33
N ILE A 3 -11.62 21.17 6.78
CA ILE A 3 -11.70 20.33 5.58
C ILE A 3 -11.69 18.88 6.07
N PRO A 4 -12.77 18.10 5.86
CA PRO A 4 -12.80 16.71 6.28
C PRO A 4 -11.73 15.90 5.52
N PRO A 5 -11.14 14.87 6.14
CA PRO A 5 -10.19 14.00 5.46
C PRO A 5 -10.85 13.27 4.29
N THR A 6 -10.11 13.13 3.18
CA THR A 6 -10.57 12.38 2.01
C THR A 6 -10.60 10.88 2.30
N THR A 7 -11.38 10.10 1.55
CA THR A 7 -11.38 8.63 1.65
C THR A 7 -9.99 8.04 1.46
N LEU A 8 -9.18 8.60 0.56
CA LEU A 8 -7.81 8.14 0.33
C LEU A 8 -6.90 8.43 1.53
N ALA A 9 -7.05 9.60 2.18
CA ALA A 9 -6.32 9.91 3.40
C ALA A 9 -6.68 8.95 4.54
N VAL A 10 -7.98 8.70 4.75
CA VAL A 10 -8.45 7.73 5.75
C VAL A 10 -7.91 6.33 5.45
N ASN A 11 -7.91 5.92 4.17
CA ASN A 11 -7.38 4.63 3.74
C ASN A 11 -5.88 4.49 4.06
N GLY A 12 -5.06 5.46 3.68
CA GLY A 12 -3.62 5.43 3.96
C GLY A 12 -3.28 5.51 5.46
N LEU A 13 -4.02 6.31 6.23
CA LEU A 13 -3.86 6.37 7.69
C LEU A 13 -4.25 5.04 8.37
N THR A 14 -5.32 4.41 7.87
CA THR A 14 -5.74 3.09 8.37
C THR A 14 -4.65 2.08 8.09
N GLU A 15 -4.15 2.03 6.86
CA GLU A 15 -3.09 1.10 6.48
C GLU A 15 -1.80 1.33 7.28
N LEU A 16 -1.42 2.59 7.48
CA LEU A 16 -0.28 2.96 8.31
C LEU A 16 -0.45 2.46 9.76
N ALA A 17 -1.66 2.59 10.32
CA ALA A 17 -1.96 2.05 11.64
C ALA A 17 -1.83 0.53 11.68
N PHE A 18 -2.29 -0.19 10.64
CA PHE A 18 -2.05 -1.63 10.51
C PHE A 18 -0.56 -1.95 10.36
N GLY A 19 0.21 -1.15 9.63
CA GLY A 19 1.67 -1.24 9.59
C GLY A 19 2.28 -1.17 10.98
N VAL A 20 1.90 -0.19 11.81
CA VAL A 20 2.38 -0.08 13.19
C VAL A 20 1.96 -1.29 14.04
N LEU A 21 0.71 -1.75 13.93
CA LEU A 21 0.21 -2.90 14.69
C LEU A 21 0.92 -4.21 14.32
N THR A 22 1.19 -4.43 13.04
CA THR A 22 1.91 -5.61 12.56
C THR A 22 3.39 -5.63 12.98
N GLY A 23 3.93 -4.50 13.44
CA GLY A 23 5.26 -4.42 14.04
C GLY A 23 5.38 -5.28 15.30
N TRP A 24 4.32 -5.38 16.09
CA TRP A 24 4.27 -6.28 17.26
C TRP A 24 4.33 -7.75 16.84
N VAL A 25 3.64 -8.11 15.77
CA VAL A 25 3.65 -9.47 15.21
C VAL A 25 5.04 -9.80 14.68
N TYR A 26 5.67 -8.89 13.93
CA TYR A 26 7.04 -9.04 13.49
C TYR A 26 8.03 -9.16 14.67
N GLY A 27 7.89 -8.31 15.70
CA GLY A 27 8.69 -8.39 16.92
C GLY A 27 8.57 -9.75 17.62
N ALA A 28 7.37 -10.32 17.69
CA ALA A 28 7.15 -11.66 18.24
C ALA A 28 7.87 -12.76 17.45
N THR A 29 8.07 -12.60 16.13
CA THR A 29 8.87 -13.56 15.33
C THR A 29 10.33 -13.63 15.77
N LYS A 30 10.83 -12.59 16.46
CA LYS A 30 12.19 -12.54 17.02
C LYS A 30 12.22 -12.88 18.51
N ALA A 31 11.24 -12.40 19.27
CA ALA A 31 11.19 -12.58 20.72
C ALA A 31 10.75 -14.00 21.14
N THR A 32 9.79 -14.59 20.43
CA THR A 32 9.18 -15.89 20.77
C THR A 32 9.00 -16.78 19.53
N PRO A 33 10.11 -17.15 18.85
CA PRO A 33 10.06 -17.85 17.57
C PRO A 33 9.32 -19.19 17.63
N GLU A 34 9.45 -19.95 18.73
CA GLU A 34 8.74 -21.23 18.88
C GLU A 34 7.23 -21.05 19.00
N THR A 35 6.77 -20.00 19.69
CA THR A 35 5.34 -19.65 19.75
C THR A 35 4.82 -19.24 18.38
N ILE A 36 5.59 -18.46 17.61
CA ILE A 36 5.18 -18.06 16.26
C ILE A 36 5.10 -19.26 15.31
N ARG A 37 6.03 -20.21 15.42
CA ARG A 37 5.98 -21.47 14.66
C ARG A 37 4.80 -22.34 15.06
N SER A 38 4.47 -22.41 16.35
CA SER A 38 3.30 -23.18 16.82
C SER A 38 1.97 -22.59 16.33
N LEU A 39 1.92 -21.28 16.06
CA LEU A 39 0.81 -20.61 15.37
C LEU A 39 0.77 -20.86 13.84
N GLY A 40 1.68 -21.68 13.31
CA GLY A 40 1.69 -22.11 11.91
C GLY A 40 2.46 -21.19 10.97
N VAL A 41 3.19 -20.19 11.47
CA VAL A 41 4.06 -19.36 10.63
C VAL A 41 5.27 -20.19 10.19
N ARG A 42 5.41 -20.39 8.88
CA ARG A 42 6.48 -21.17 8.23
C ARG A 42 7.57 -20.27 7.64
N ALA A 43 7.23 -19.05 7.23
CA ALA A 43 8.16 -18.09 6.65
C ALA A 43 8.10 -16.73 7.38
N PRO A 44 8.79 -16.59 8.53
CA PRO A 44 8.80 -15.35 9.32
C PRO A 44 9.26 -14.11 8.55
N ASP A 45 10.13 -14.27 7.55
CA ASP A 45 10.56 -13.14 6.71
C ASP A 45 9.41 -12.53 5.90
N ARG A 46 8.37 -13.30 5.58
CA ARG A 46 7.16 -12.78 4.92
C ARG A 46 6.32 -11.91 5.86
N ILE A 47 6.37 -12.15 7.18
CA ILE A 47 5.77 -11.25 8.18
C ILE A 47 6.51 -9.91 8.21
N ARG A 48 7.85 -9.93 8.12
CA ARG A 48 8.65 -8.71 8.01
C ARG A 48 8.28 -7.91 6.75
N GLN A 49 8.17 -8.60 5.61
CA GLN A 49 7.77 -7.97 4.34
C GLN A 49 6.36 -7.37 4.44
N TRP A 50 5.39 -8.14 4.95
CA TRP A 50 4.02 -7.67 5.16
C TRP A 50 3.96 -6.41 6.02
N HIS A 51 4.65 -6.41 7.17
CA HIS A 51 4.71 -5.28 8.08
C HIS A 51 5.28 -4.01 7.43
N LEU A 52 6.44 -4.13 6.77
CA LEU A 52 7.12 -2.99 6.17
C LEU A 52 6.31 -2.42 4.99
N GLU A 53 5.74 -3.29 4.16
CA GLU A 53 4.95 -2.88 3.00
C GLU A 53 3.67 -2.15 3.40
N LEU A 54 2.92 -2.65 4.40
CA LEU A 54 1.75 -1.91 4.90
C LEU A 54 2.12 -0.52 5.44
N MET A 55 3.22 -0.44 6.20
CA MET A 55 3.67 0.84 6.76
C MET A 55 4.08 1.82 5.65
N MET A 56 4.82 1.35 4.65
CA MET A 56 5.28 2.17 3.53
C MET A 56 4.12 2.59 2.62
N GLN A 57 3.27 1.65 2.20
CA GLN A 57 2.12 1.94 1.33
C GLN A 57 1.13 2.89 2.00
N GLY A 58 0.86 2.70 3.31
CA GLY A 58 0.02 3.63 4.06
C GLY A 58 0.59 5.05 4.10
N ALA A 59 1.89 5.18 4.43
CA ALA A 59 2.57 6.48 4.45
C ALA A 59 2.61 7.14 3.06
N PHE A 60 2.89 6.38 2.01
CA PHE A 60 2.95 6.88 0.64
C PHE A 60 1.56 7.25 0.11
N THR A 61 0.52 6.51 0.46
CA THR A 61 -0.86 6.86 0.11
C THR A 61 -1.27 8.20 0.73
N VAL A 62 -0.93 8.42 2.00
CA VAL A 62 -1.12 9.73 2.65
C VAL A 62 -0.32 10.82 1.93
N ALA A 63 0.95 10.58 1.62
CA ALA A 63 1.79 11.54 0.91
C ALA A 63 1.24 11.89 -0.48
N CYS A 64 0.78 10.90 -1.26
CA CYS A 64 0.16 11.12 -2.55
C CYS A 64 -1.12 11.96 -2.44
N ASN A 65 -1.97 11.68 -1.44
CA ASN A 65 -3.17 12.49 -1.22
C ASN A 65 -2.84 13.94 -0.85
N LEU A 66 -1.77 14.18 -0.08
CA LEU A 66 -1.30 15.52 0.27
C LEU A 66 -0.68 16.25 -0.95
N ALA A 67 0.13 15.56 -1.75
CA ALA A 67 0.83 16.13 -2.89
C ALA A 67 -0.10 16.37 -4.10
N VAL A 68 -1.10 15.51 -4.28
CA VAL A 68 -2.03 15.55 -5.42
C VAL A 68 -3.48 15.51 -4.90
N PRO A 69 -3.93 16.55 -4.19
CA PRO A 69 -5.27 16.56 -3.61
C PRO A 69 -6.32 16.49 -4.71
N ASN A 70 -7.44 15.80 -4.44
CA ASN A 70 -8.54 15.64 -5.41
C ASN A 70 -8.08 15.03 -6.75
N ALA A 71 -7.19 14.04 -6.72
CA ALA A 71 -6.85 13.25 -7.91
C ALA A 71 -8.10 12.51 -8.47
N PRO A 72 -8.10 12.13 -9.76
CA PRO A 72 -9.23 11.43 -10.38
C PRO A 72 -9.63 10.17 -9.63
N ARG A 73 -10.94 9.89 -9.54
CA ARG A 73 -11.48 8.75 -8.77
C ARG A 73 -10.85 7.40 -9.16
N LEU A 74 -10.64 7.16 -10.45
CA LEU A 74 -10.00 5.93 -10.92
C LEU A 74 -8.60 5.75 -10.32
N VAL A 75 -7.83 6.84 -10.25
CA VAL A 75 -6.45 6.86 -9.70
C VAL A 75 -6.49 6.60 -8.20
N THR A 76 -7.35 7.31 -7.46
CA THR A 76 -7.44 7.17 -6.00
C THR A 76 -7.97 5.80 -5.58
N THR A 77 -8.96 5.26 -6.30
CA THR A 77 -9.46 3.90 -6.07
C THR A 77 -8.42 2.84 -6.40
N ALA A 78 -7.73 2.94 -7.54
CA ALA A 78 -6.67 1.99 -7.90
C ALA A 78 -5.54 2.00 -6.87
N LEU A 79 -5.12 3.18 -6.42
CA LEU A 79 -4.11 3.32 -5.37
C LEU A 79 -4.60 2.69 -4.05
N ALA A 80 -5.80 3.01 -3.59
CA ALA A 80 -6.33 2.46 -2.34
C ALA A 80 -6.45 0.92 -2.37
N VAL A 81 -6.87 0.35 -3.50
CA VAL A 81 -6.98 -1.10 -3.66
C VAL A 81 -5.59 -1.75 -3.73
N GLY A 82 -4.69 -1.18 -4.53
CA GLY A 82 -3.33 -1.69 -4.71
C GLY A 82 -2.51 -1.63 -3.42
N ALA A 83 -2.62 -0.51 -2.70
CA ALA A 83 -1.95 -0.27 -1.44
C ALA A 83 -2.27 -1.37 -0.42
N TRP A 84 -3.54 -1.80 -0.30
CA TRP A 84 -3.88 -2.91 0.58
C TRP A 84 -3.52 -4.29 0.04
N SER A 85 -3.85 -4.54 -1.23
CA SER A 85 -3.81 -5.90 -1.79
C SER A 85 -2.39 -6.40 -2.04
N SER A 86 -1.47 -5.52 -2.48
CA SER A 86 -0.09 -5.92 -2.76
C SER A 86 0.68 -6.34 -1.51
N PRO A 87 0.72 -5.56 -0.40
CA PRO A 87 1.31 -5.99 0.87
C PRO A 87 0.61 -7.22 1.45
N SER A 88 -0.72 -7.28 1.37
CA SER A 88 -1.49 -8.38 1.97
C SER A 88 -1.19 -9.74 1.35
N ALA A 89 -0.61 -9.80 0.14
CA ALA A 89 -0.14 -11.05 -0.46
C ALA A 89 0.98 -11.73 0.36
N PHE A 90 1.77 -10.97 1.14
CA PHE A 90 2.84 -11.56 1.95
C PHE A 90 2.33 -12.36 3.15
N LEU A 91 1.14 -12.01 3.67
CA LEU A 91 0.60 -12.68 4.86
C LEU A 91 0.26 -14.16 4.60
N PRO A 92 -0.51 -14.54 3.56
CA PRO A 92 -0.73 -15.95 3.22
C PRO A 92 0.57 -16.73 3.01
N LEU A 93 1.58 -16.12 2.38
CA LEU A 93 2.89 -16.73 2.16
C LEU A 93 3.65 -16.99 3.46
N ALA A 94 3.38 -16.25 4.52
CA ALA A 94 3.97 -16.52 5.83
C ALA A 94 3.51 -17.86 6.42
N PHE A 95 2.29 -18.30 6.12
CA PHE A 95 1.71 -19.55 6.61
C PHE A 95 1.81 -20.69 5.59
N LYS A 96 1.69 -20.38 4.30
CA LYS A 96 1.71 -21.33 3.19
C LYS A 96 2.65 -20.82 2.08
N PRO A 97 3.98 -20.96 2.24
CA PRO A 97 4.95 -20.53 1.23
C PRO A 97 4.71 -21.15 -0.16
N GLU A 98 4.19 -22.37 -0.19
CA GLU A 98 3.82 -23.10 -1.42
C GLU A 98 2.77 -22.39 -2.29
N LEU A 99 2.02 -21.42 -1.75
CA LEU A 99 1.11 -20.60 -2.55
C LEU A 99 1.86 -19.77 -3.61
N GLU A 100 3.15 -19.50 -3.42
CA GLU A 100 3.96 -18.79 -4.40
C GLU A 100 4.06 -19.54 -5.74
N ASP A 101 3.83 -20.86 -5.76
CA ASP A 101 3.81 -21.67 -6.99
C ASP A 101 2.41 -21.79 -7.62
N SER A 102 1.37 -21.34 -6.94
CA SER A 102 0.01 -21.34 -7.46
C SER A 102 -0.18 -20.27 -8.54
N SER A 103 -0.60 -20.68 -9.73
CA SER A 103 -0.91 -19.77 -10.84
C SER A 103 -2.01 -18.76 -10.47
N ALA A 104 -3.02 -19.20 -9.71
CA ALA A 104 -4.10 -18.33 -9.24
C ALA A 104 -3.58 -17.28 -8.26
N PHE A 105 -2.70 -17.67 -7.33
CA PHE A 105 -2.10 -16.75 -6.37
C PHE A 105 -1.17 -15.74 -7.07
N ARG A 106 -0.34 -16.19 -8.01
CA ARG A 106 0.49 -15.30 -8.84
C ARG A 106 -0.36 -14.31 -9.63
N ALA A 107 -1.44 -14.76 -10.26
CA ALA A 107 -2.36 -13.88 -11.00
C ALA A 107 -2.99 -12.81 -10.10
N ALA A 108 -3.41 -13.18 -8.89
CA ALA A 108 -3.94 -12.23 -7.91
C ALA A 108 -2.89 -11.19 -7.49
N THR A 109 -1.66 -11.62 -7.21
CA THR A 109 -0.54 -10.72 -6.86
C THR A 109 -0.18 -9.79 -8.02
N VAL A 110 -0.19 -10.28 -9.27
CA VAL A 110 0.01 -9.43 -10.46
C VAL A 110 -1.11 -8.40 -10.59
N ALA A 111 -2.36 -8.80 -10.41
CA ALA A 111 -3.50 -7.88 -10.46
C ALA A 111 -3.41 -6.78 -9.38
N ALA A 112 -3.02 -7.15 -8.16
CA ALA A 112 -2.76 -6.21 -7.07
C ALA A 112 -1.67 -5.20 -7.45
N ASN A 113 -0.54 -5.68 -7.97
CA ASN A 113 0.57 -4.82 -8.41
C ASN A 113 0.19 -3.91 -9.60
N LEU A 114 -0.66 -4.38 -10.51
CA LEU A 114 -1.21 -3.55 -11.59
C LEU A 114 -2.08 -2.43 -11.01
N ALA A 115 -2.94 -2.71 -10.04
CA ALA A 115 -3.73 -1.68 -9.37
C ALA A 115 -2.84 -0.63 -8.68
N THR A 116 -1.82 -1.07 -7.93
CA THR A 116 -0.82 -0.20 -7.31
C THR A 116 -0.12 0.68 -8.35
N THR A 117 0.31 0.08 -9.47
CA THR A 117 0.99 0.77 -10.57
C THR A 117 0.08 1.83 -11.19
N VAL A 118 -1.17 1.48 -11.52
CA VAL A 118 -2.15 2.42 -12.07
C VAL A 118 -2.39 3.58 -11.09
N GLY A 119 -2.46 3.29 -9.79
CA GLY A 119 -2.56 4.29 -8.74
C GLY A 119 -1.41 5.29 -8.74
N TYR A 120 -0.17 4.83 -8.56
CA TYR A 120 1.00 5.72 -8.49
C TYR A 120 1.30 6.44 -9.81
N VAL A 121 1.25 5.74 -10.94
CA VAL A 121 1.49 6.36 -12.25
C VAL A 121 0.38 7.39 -12.55
N GLY A 122 -0.87 7.08 -12.21
CA GLY A 122 -1.98 8.02 -12.32
C GLY A 122 -1.80 9.28 -11.47
N MET A 123 -1.23 9.14 -10.26
CA MET A 123 -0.87 10.29 -9.40
C MET A 123 0.18 11.17 -10.07
N VAL A 124 1.25 10.57 -10.62
CA VAL A 124 2.31 11.28 -11.34
C VAL A 124 1.76 12.03 -12.55
N VAL A 125 0.96 11.37 -13.39
CA VAL A 125 0.34 11.99 -14.57
C VAL A 125 -0.54 13.17 -14.16
N THR A 126 -1.31 13.01 -13.07
CA THR A 126 -2.17 14.08 -12.54
C THR A 126 -1.35 15.26 -12.05
N ALA A 127 -0.30 15.02 -11.26
CA ALA A 127 0.61 16.05 -10.77
C ALA A 127 1.27 16.80 -11.92
N TYR A 128 1.81 16.08 -12.89
CA TYR A 128 2.51 16.67 -14.03
C TYR A 128 1.61 17.57 -14.89
N LYS A 129 0.39 17.11 -15.20
CA LYS A 129 -0.59 17.93 -15.95
C LYS A 129 -0.92 19.24 -15.24
N ARG A 130 -1.11 19.19 -13.92
CA ARG A 130 -1.40 20.39 -13.11
C ARG A 130 -0.21 21.33 -13.03
N HIS A 131 0.98 20.79 -12.83
CA HIS A 131 2.22 21.57 -12.80
C HIS A 131 2.44 22.33 -14.11
N ARG A 132 2.23 21.67 -15.25
CA ARG A 132 2.31 22.30 -16.57
C ARG A 132 1.28 23.40 -16.76
N ALA A 133 0.02 23.13 -16.45
CA ALA A 133 -1.05 24.13 -16.59
C ALA A 133 -0.77 25.39 -15.76
N HIS A 134 -0.23 25.24 -14.55
CA HIS A 134 0.17 26.37 -13.71
C HIS A 134 1.34 27.17 -14.30
N HIS A 135 2.34 26.50 -14.88
CA HIS A 135 3.46 27.17 -15.54
C HIS A 135 3.04 27.91 -16.81
N GLU A 136 2.21 27.30 -17.65
CA GLU A 136 1.70 27.91 -18.87
C GLU A 136 0.84 29.16 -18.54
N ALA A 137 0.04 29.12 -17.49
CA ALA A 137 -0.73 30.27 -17.00
C ALA A 137 0.15 31.42 -16.47
N ALA A 138 1.32 31.11 -15.89
CA ALA A 138 2.23 32.11 -15.33
C ALA A 138 3.09 32.84 -16.38
N ILE A 139 3.25 32.27 -17.58
CA ILE A 139 4.01 32.87 -18.69
C ILE A 139 3.09 33.69 -19.62
N GLY A 140 1.79 33.39 -19.65
CA GLY A 140 0.78 34.07 -20.45
C GLY A 140 0.22 35.38 -19.87
N THR A 141 0.72 35.81 -18.70
CA THR A 141 0.41 37.08 -18.02
C THR A 141 1.63 37.99 -17.99
#